data_AF-B5HBN5-F1
#
_entry.id   AF-B5HBN5-F1
#
_cell.length_a   1.000
_cell.length_b   1.000
_cell.length_c   1.000
_cell.angle_alpha   90.00
_cell.angle_beta   90.00
_cell.angle_gamma   90.00
#
_symmetry.space_group_name_H-M   'P 1'
#
loop_
_entity.id
_entity.type
_entity.pdbx_description
1 polymer ?
#
loop_
_entity_poly.entity_id
_entity_poly.type
_entity_poly.pdbx_seq_one_letter_code
_entity_poly.pdbx_strand_id
1 'polypeptide(L)'
;MLLGEGETSARPSAPSAAPRSYGTGQASRSRTRSRPMALCIARPSEVVKTADATSAPVRRGRAHPGHLSPAAPYIRLCRAARPVRSVGAMNLSRTRRCGGPVAAGPPGGFAMLPWLLMGLGAVANLVKGETPNPWVGALGVLAFNTLYLAVVFRAFDDARRDSALTRGALVALAALTFGLGAGYGGDWLLFFPLLGLAVGAVLRGRLLILVVVPLCVAAGAVAVWRDGWVAISVVYGTFLSSMVTAAVFKLSQTVGELRAAREELARSAVEQERLRFSRDLHDLLGHTLSVIVVKAEAARRLTERDLRAALTQITDIEAVGRQALTEIREAVTGYREGSLTAELARARDTLTTAGIDPLVRLSGPLLEPKAETLLGWVVRESVTNVVRHSGASHCEIALSGAADHAPPHGHGTT
;
A
#
# COMPACT_ATOMS: atom_id res chain seq x y z
N MET A 1 64.60 -21.32 -4.18
CA MET A 1 64.19 -20.44 -3.07
C MET A 1 62.82 -20.92 -2.65
N LEU A 2 62.70 -21.92 -1.77
CA LEU A 2 62.75 -21.84 -0.29
C LEU A 2 61.75 -20.79 0.21
N LEU A 3 60.79 -21.00 1.11
CA LEU A 3 60.35 -22.03 2.09
C LEU A 3 58.90 -21.59 2.44
N GLY A 4 57.95 -22.37 2.94
CA GLY A 4 58.01 -23.53 3.83
C GLY A 4 56.99 -23.30 4.97
N GLU A 5 56.57 -24.43 5.55
CA GLU A 5 55.90 -24.61 6.85
C GLU A 5 54.38 -24.38 6.91
N GLY A 6 53.58 -25.28 7.49
CA GLY A 6 53.84 -26.54 8.22
C GLY A 6 52.47 -27.00 8.73
N GLU A 7 52.08 -28.25 8.49
CA GLU A 7 52.17 -29.35 9.47
C GLU A 7 51.14 -29.23 10.62
N THR A 8 50.42 -30.24 11.09
CA THR A 8 50.16 -31.64 10.73
C THR A 8 49.14 -32.14 11.78
N SER A 9 48.52 -33.28 11.50
CA SER A 9 48.35 -34.39 12.46
C SER A 9 46.93 -34.77 12.95
N ALA A 10 46.59 -36.01 12.56
CA ALA A 10 46.03 -37.09 13.38
C ALA A 10 44.53 -37.15 13.76
N ARG A 11 43.83 -38.03 13.01
CA ARG A 11 42.91 -39.14 13.39
C ARG A 11 43.09 -39.74 14.82
N PRO A 12 42.29 -40.75 15.26
CA PRO A 12 40.89 -41.17 14.99
C PRO A 12 40.14 -41.60 16.29
N SER A 13 38.86 -42.00 16.23
CA SER A 13 38.29 -43.22 16.90
C SER A 13 36.74 -43.21 17.02
N ALA A 14 36.12 -44.30 16.55
CA ALA A 14 34.79 -44.80 16.97
C ALA A 14 35.02 -45.98 17.96
N PRO A 15 34.05 -46.85 18.38
CA PRO A 15 32.58 -46.88 18.31
C PRO A 15 31.92 -47.33 19.66
N SER A 16 30.62 -47.67 19.68
CA SER A 16 30.04 -48.90 20.31
C SER A 16 28.76 -48.75 21.18
N ALA A 17 27.87 -49.75 21.00
CA ALA A 17 26.97 -50.41 21.97
C ALA A 17 25.53 -49.90 22.24
N ALA A 18 24.56 -50.70 21.76
CA ALA A 18 23.26 -51.01 22.40
C ALA A 18 23.48 -52.06 23.54
N PRO A 19 22.51 -52.46 24.43
CA PRO A 19 21.23 -53.13 24.06
C PRO A 19 20.03 -53.09 25.08
N ARG A 20 18.85 -53.61 24.65
CA ARG A 20 17.82 -54.46 25.36
C ARG A 20 17.22 -53.98 26.72
N SER A 21 16.00 -54.29 27.17
CA SER A 21 14.83 -55.09 26.78
C SER A 21 13.74 -54.93 27.87
N TYR A 22 12.47 -55.24 27.54
CA TYR A 22 11.43 -55.95 28.33
C TYR A 22 10.04 -55.35 28.16
N GLY A 23 9.15 -56.19 27.60
CA GLY A 23 7.71 -55.96 27.56
C GLY A 23 6.98 -56.79 28.62
N THR A 24 5.71 -56.44 28.80
CA THR A 24 4.53 -57.19 29.30
C THR A 24 3.47 -56.10 29.50
N GLY A 25 2.19 -56.20 29.17
CA GLY A 25 1.30 -57.31 28.87
C GLY A 25 -0.05 -56.96 29.52
N GLN A 26 -1.11 -56.96 28.71
CA GLN A 26 -2.53 -57.18 29.08
C GLN A 26 -3.45 -56.06 29.62
N ALA A 27 -4.52 -55.88 28.83
CA ALA A 27 -5.94 -56.04 29.19
C ALA A 27 -6.71 -54.90 29.91
N SER A 28 -7.52 -54.23 29.10
CA SER A 28 -8.91 -53.79 29.32
C SER A 28 -9.46 -53.74 30.75
N ARG A 29 -9.90 -52.54 31.16
CA ARG A 29 -11.20 -52.34 31.82
C ARG A 29 -11.69 -50.90 31.63
N SER A 30 -12.96 -50.83 31.28
CA SER A 30 -13.82 -49.67 31.05
C SER A 30 -13.90 -48.72 32.25
N ARG A 31 -13.89 -47.40 32.00
CA ARG A 31 -14.50 -46.40 32.89
C ARG A 31 -14.98 -45.16 32.10
N THR A 32 -16.30 -45.13 31.95
CA THR A 32 -17.21 -43.96 32.00
C THR A 32 -16.86 -42.68 31.21
N ARG A 33 -17.66 -42.46 30.16
CA ARG A 33 -17.86 -41.19 29.43
C ARG A 33 -18.35 -40.07 30.37
N SER A 34 -17.67 -38.92 30.34
CA SER A 34 -18.25 -37.61 30.61
C SER A 34 -18.15 -36.77 29.33
N ARG A 35 -19.27 -36.18 28.90
CA ARG A 35 -19.40 -35.37 27.66
C ARG A 35 -19.18 -33.88 28.01
N PRO A 36 -18.37 -33.11 27.27
CA PRO A 36 -18.38 -31.65 27.36
C PRO A 36 -19.48 -31.05 26.47
N MET A 37 -20.04 -29.92 26.92
CA MET A 37 -21.14 -29.16 26.31
C MET A 37 -20.56 -28.14 25.32
N ALA A 38 -21.02 -28.16 24.06
CA ALA A 38 -20.60 -27.23 23.00
C ALA A 38 -21.63 -26.09 22.87
N LEU A 39 -21.16 -24.84 22.76
CA LEU A 39 -22.00 -23.66 22.61
C LEU A 39 -21.99 -23.19 21.14
N CYS A 40 -23.18 -23.18 20.51
CA CYS A 40 -23.45 -22.53 19.23
C CYS A 40 -24.17 -21.19 19.50
N ILE A 41 -23.77 -20.09 18.87
CA ILE A 41 -24.54 -18.83 18.92
C ILE A 41 -24.75 -18.30 17.49
N ALA A 42 -26.02 -18.04 17.19
CA ALA A 42 -26.56 -17.48 15.94
C ALA A 42 -26.59 -15.94 15.97
N ARG A 43 -26.79 -15.32 14.79
CA ARG A 43 -26.72 -13.87 14.52
C ARG A 43 -27.78 -13.02 15.24
N PRO A 44 -27.54 -11.69 15.36
CA PRO A 44 -28.43 -10.74 16.00
C PRO A 44 -29.39 -10.09 14.99
N SER A 45 -30.69 -10.19 15.20
CA SER A 45 -31.66 -9.24 14.65
C SER A 45 -32.96 -9.30 15.46
N GLU A 46 -33.45 -8.11 15.83
CA GLU A 46 -34.76 -7.79 16.41
C GLU A 46 -34.96 -8.01 17.91
N VAL A 47 -34.72 -6.92 18.64
CA VAL A 47 -35.33 -6.62 19.94
C VAL A 47 -36.82 -6.36 19.72
N VAL A 48 -37.69 -7.32 20.04
CA VAL A 48 -39.07 -7.04 20.43
C VAL A 48 -39.42 -7.88 21.67
N LYS A 49 -39.85 -7.15 22.70
CA LYS A 49 -40.30 -7.58 24.02
C LYS A 49 -41.73 -8.10 23.91
N THR A 50 -42.06 -9.28 24.47
CA THR A 50 -43.31 -9.50 25.22
C THR A 50 -43.26 -10.80 26.03
N ALA A 51 -43.84 -10.72 27.23
CA ALA A 51 -43.87 -11.72 28.29
C ALA A 51 -45.01 -12.74 28.13
N ASP A 52 -44.88 -13.85 28.88
CA ASP A 52 -45.86 -14.81 29.42
C ASP A 52 -47.20 -15.04 28.72
N ALA A 53 -47.52 -16.31 28.43
CA ALA A 53 -48.68 -17.01 28.99
C ALA A 53 -48.83 -18.47 28.51
N THR A 54 -49.44 -19.23 29.40
CA THR A 54 -49.69 -20.67 29.51
C THR A 54 -50.73 -21.25 28.53
N SER A 55 -50.70 -22.59 28.37
CA SER A 55 -51.83 -23.52 28.15
C SER A 55 -52.43 -23.80 26.74
N ALA A 56 -52.20 -25.06 26.30
CA ALA A 56 -53.18 -26.07 25.80
C ALA A 56 -53.96 -25.83 24.44
N PRO A 57 -54.68 -26.84 23.87
CA PRO A 57 -54.37 -27.38 22.53
C PRO A 57 -55.57 -27.39 21.52
N VAL A 58 -55.35 -28.02 20.33
CA VAL A 58 -56.35 -28.57 19.36
C VAL A 58 -56.81 -27.65 18.21
N ARG A 59 -56.52 -27.97 16.92
CA ARG A 59 -57.35 -28.73 15.94
C ARG A 59 -56.85 -28.61 14.48
N ARG A 60 -57.25 -29.59 13.66
CA ARG A 60 -56.91 -29.91 12.25
C ARG A 60 -57.34 -28.87 11.20
N GLY A 61 -56.59 -28.77 10.10
CA GLY A 61 -57.01 -28.21 8.80
C GLY A 61 -56.05 -28.61 7.66
N ARG A 62 -56.58 -29.00 6.50
CA ARG A 62 -55.91 -29.67 5.36
C ARG A 62 -55.35 -28.72 4.28
N ALA A 63 -54.28 -29.22 3.63
CA ALA A 63 -53.96 -29.23 2.19
C ALA A 63 -53.44 -27.99 1.42
N HIS A 64 -52.22 -28.18 0.87
CA HIS A 64 -51.76 -28.08 -0.54
C HIS A 64 -50.48 -27.23 -0.79
N PRO A 65 -49.68 -27.53 -1.84
CA PRO A 65 -48.23 -27.68 -1.71
C PRO A 65 -47.43 -26.66 -2.52
N GLY A 66 -46.13 -26.58 -2.23
CA GLY A 66 -45.14 -25.97 -3.10
C GLY A 66 -44.85 -24.51 -2.76
N HIS A 67 -43.74 -24.27 -2.09
CA HIS A 67 -42.60 -23.59 -2.72
C HIS A 67 -41.39 -23.62 -1.77
N LEU A 68 -40.24 -23.81 -2.39
CA LEU A 68 -38.93 -24.07 -1.80
C LEU A 68 -38.52 -23.02 -0.74
N SER A 69 -38.10 -23.52 0.41
CA SER A 69 -37.33 -22.77 1.41
C SER A 69 -35.83 -23.04 1.20
N PRO A 70 -34.94 -22.03 1.14
CA PRO A 70 -33.51 -22.28 1.18
C PRO A 70 -33.09 -22.53 2.63
N ALA A 71 -32.66 -23.77 2.85
CA ALA A 71 -32.23 -24.32 4.12
C ALA A 71 -31.00 -23.60 4.68
N ALA A 72 -31.09 -23.26 5.97
CA ALA A 72 -30.05 -22.73 6.81
C ALA A 72 -28.87 -23.72 6.99
N PRO A 73 -27.63 -23.23 7.15
CA PRO A 73 -26.48 -24.10 7.40
C PRO A 73 -26.51 -24.64 8.84
N TYR A 74 -26.37 -25.96 8.98
CA TYR A 74 -26.21 -26.67 10.25
C TYR A 74 -24.78 -27.25 10.34
N ILE A 75 -24.21 -27.26 11.55
CA ILE A 75 -22.85 -27.78 11.82
C ILE A 75 -22.95 -29.24 12.29
N ARG A 76 -22.20 -30.13 11.62
CA ARG A 76 -22.10 -31.57 11.93
C ARG A 76 -20.63 -31.93 12.20
N LEU A 77 -20.38 -32.62 13.31
CA LEU A 77 -19.04 -33.02 13.81
C LEU A 77 -18.79 -34.51 13.59
N CYS A 78 -17.58 -34.90 13.12
CA CYS A 78 -16.83 -36.07 13.64
C CYS A 78 -15.44 -36.31 12.98
N ARG A 79 -14.42 -36.45 13.87
CA ARG A 79 -13.37 -37.50 14.00
C ARG A 79 -12.10 -37.57 13.09
N ALA A 80 -10.97 -37.26 13.73
CA ALA A 80 -9.64 -37.92 13.85
C ALA A 80 -8.81 -38.44 12.65
N ALA A 81 -7.54 -37.98 12.58
CA ALA A 81 -6.32 -38.80 12.45
C ALA A 81 -5.03 -37.99 12.76
N ARG A 82 -4.03 -38.62 13.38
CA ARG A 82 -2.64 -38.14 13.65
C ARG A 82 -1.67 -38.68 12.55
N PRO A 83 -0.33 -38.51 12.62
CA PRO A 83 0.52 -37.29 12.70
C PRO A 83 1.77 -37.37 11.78
N VAL A 84 2.45 -36.26 11.38
CA VAL A 84 3.89 -36.32 11.02
C VAL A 84 4.65 -35.02 11.35
N ARG A 85 5.72 -35.23 12.13
CA ARG A 85 7.03 -34.56 12.36
C ARG A 85 7.31 -33.11 11.92
N SER A 86 7.91 -32.43 12.91
CA SER A 86 8.72 -31.21 12.94
C SER A 86 9.90 -31.15 11.96
N VAL A 87 10.15 -29.95 11.38
CA VAL A 87 11.50 -29.44 11.08
C VAL A 87 11.50 -27.90 11.14
N GLY A 88 12.44 -27.35 11.94
CA GLY A 88 13.27 -26.21 11.55
C GLY A 88 12.71 -24.80 11.74
N ALA A 89 12.97 -24.20 12.90
CA ALA A 89 12.99 -22.75 13.06
C ALA A 89 14.20 -22.16 12.31
N MET A 90 13.98 -21.17 11.44
CA MET A 90 15.03 -20.29 10.93
C MET A 90 14.65 -18.84 11.18
N ASN A 91 15.57 -18.15 11.88
CA ASN A 91 15.60 -16.72 12.12
C ASN A 91 15.48 -15.92 10.82
N LEU A 92 14.51 -15.00 10.77
CA LEU A 92 14.42 -13.96 9.75
C LEU A 92 14.53 -12.58 10.42
N SER A 93 15.75 -12.18 10.73
CA SER A 93 16.13 -10.79 10.97
C SER A 93 16.84 -10.24 9.73
N ARG A 94 16.07 -9.73 8.76
CA ARG A 94 16.54 -8.76 7.77
C ARG A 94 15.35 -8.22 6.97
N THR A 95 14.79 -7.11 7.45
CA THR A 95 13.91 -6.25 6.67
C THR A 95 14.73 -5.66 5.51
N ARG A 96 14.66 -6.31 4.34
CA ARG A 96 15.06 -5.70 3.08
C ARG A 96 14.18 -4.47 2.89
N ARG A 97 14.79 -3.28 2.82
CA ARG A 97 14.17 -2.11 2.21
C ARG A 97 13.84 -2.50 0.78
N CYS A 98 12.57 -2.81 0.50
CA CYS A 98 12.09 -2.85 -0.87
C CYS A 98 12.29 -1.44 -1.43
N GLY A 99 13.20 -1.31 -2.39
CA GLY A 99 13.34 -0.09 -3.17
C GLY A 99 11.99 0.22 -3.78
N GLY A 100 11.41 1.35 -3.40
CA GLY A 100 10.25 1.90 -4.11
C GLY A 100 10.59 2.07 -5.59
N PRO A 101 9.58 2.11 -6.48
CA PRO A 101 9.82 2.37 -7.89
C PRO A 101 10.67 3.64 -7.99
N VAL A 102 11.82 3.53 -8.65
CA VAL A 102 12.66 4.69 -8.99
C VAL A 102 11.72 5.62 -9.73
N ALA A 103 11.31 6.71 -9.08
CA ALA A 103 10.56 7.76 -9.73
C ALA A 103 11.48 8.24 -10.86
N ALA A 104 11.19 7.82 -12.09
CA ALA A 104 11.87 8.33 -13.25
C ALA A 104 11.79 9.85 -13.12
N GLY A 105 12.96 10.48 -12.97
CA GLY A 105 13.05 11.93 -12.94
C GLY A 105 12.35 12.51 -14.17
N PRO A 106 11.99 13.81 -14.15
CA PRO A 106 11.49 14.45 -15.36
C PRO A 106 12.44 14.09 -16.52
N PRO A 107 11.91 13.79 -17.73
CA PRO A 107 12.74 13.43 -18.87
C PRO A 107 13.84 14.48 -18.98
N GLY A 108 15.11 14.07 -18.99
CA GLY A 108 16.24 15.01 -19.06
C GLY A 108 16.55 15.38 -20.51
N GLY A 109 17.49 16.31 -20.72
CA GLY A 109 18.04 16.64 -22.04
C GLY A 109 18.47 15.43 -22.87
N PHE A 110 18.87 14.35 -22.20
CA PHE A 110 19.22 13.07 -22.83
C PHE A 110 18.07 12.42 -23.62
N ALA A 111 16.80 12.64 -23.25
CA ALA A 111 15.65 12.13 -23.99
C ALA A 111 15.56 12.71 -25.42
N MET A 112 16.22 13.84 -25.65
CA MET A 112 16.23 14.54 -26.93
C MET A 112 17.41 14.16 -27.84
N LEU A 113 18.39 13.40 -27.33
CA LEU A 113 19.57 12.97 -28.09
C LEU A 113 19.25 12.04 -29.27
N PRO A 114 18.36 11.02 -29.14
CA PRO A 114 18.06 10.13 -30.25
C PRO A 114 17.52 10.86 -31.49
N TRP A 115 16.90 12.03 -31.31
CA TRP A 115 16.36 12.81 -32.42
C TRP A 115 17.44 13.40 -33.33
N LEU A 116 18.68 13.57 -32.84
CA LEU A 116 19.80 13.98 -33.70
C LEU A 116 20.07 13.02 -34.86
N LEU A 117 19.60 11.77 -34.76
CA LEU A 117 19.65 10.81 -35.86
C LEU A 117 18.85 11.27 -37.10
N MET A 118 17.89 12.19 -36.97
CA MET A 118 17.23 12.82 -38.12
C MET A 118 18.23 13.62 -38.99
N GLY A 119 19.32 14.12 -38.42
CA GLY A 119 20.37 14.81 -39.16
C GLY A 119 21.34 13.88 -39.89
N LEU A 120 21.19 12.55 -39.77
CA LEU A 120 22.12 11.58 -40.35
C LEU A 120 22.15 11.62 -41.88
N GLY A 121 21.02 11.94 -42.53
CA GLY A 121 20.96 12.13 -43.98
C GLY A 121 21.89 13.26 -44.46
N ALA A 122 21.90 14.40 -43.77
CA ALA A 122 22.82 15.51 -44.08
C ALA A 122 24.30 15.10 -43.93
N VAL A 123 24.63 14.30 -42.92
CA VAL A 123 25.99 13.75 -42.74
C VAL A 123 26.32 12.73 -43.84
N ALA A 124 25.37 11.89 -44.25
CA ALA A 124 25.57 10.95 -45.34
C ALA A 124 25.86 11.66 -46.66
N ASN A 125 25.13 12.73 -46.97
CA ASN A 125 25.34 13.54 -48.19
C ASN A 125 26.70 14.26 -48.17
N LEU A 126 27.21 14.57 -46.98
CA LEU A 126 28.55 15.10 -46.78
C LEU A 126 29.63 14.08 -47.12
N VAL A 127 29.48 12.85 -46.61
CA VAL A 127 30.43 11.74 -46.81
C VAL A 127 30.42 11.26 -48.26
N LYS A 128 29.25 11.23 -48.91
CA LYS A 128 29.10 10.85 -50.31
C LYS A 128 29.59 11.92 -51.30
N GLY A 129 29.90 13.13 -50.83
CA GLY A 129 30.34 14.23 -51.68
C GLY A 129 29.22 14.85 -52.54
N GLU A 130 27.95 14.61 -52.18
CA GLU A 130 26.76 15.12 -52.89
C GLU A 130 26.45 16.58 -52.50
N THR A 131 27.22 17.16 -51.57
CA THR A 131 26.98 18.50 -51.02
C THR A 131 27.90 19.55 -51.66
N PRO A 132 27.34 20.65 -52.18
CA PRO A 132 28.14 21.80 -52.62
C PRO A 132 28.93 22.38 -51.44
N ASN A 133 30.25 22.49 -51.54
CA ASN A 133 31.14 22.96 -50.46
C ASN A 133 31.01 22.14 -49.15
N PRO A 134 31.60 20.93 -49.09
CA PRO A 134 31.47 20.04 -47.93
C PRO A 134 32.04 20.64 -46.64
N TRP A 135 33.07 21.48 -46.68
CA TRP A 135 33.61 22.12 -45.47
C TRP A 135 32.61 23.03 -44.77
N VAL A 136 31.83 23.79 -45.53
CA VAL A 136 30.79 24.68 -44.99
C VAL A 136 29.63 23.86 -44.41
N GLY A 137 29.23 22.79 -45.11
CA GLY A 137 28.22 21.86 -44.62
C GLY A 137 28.64 21.18 -43.31
N ALA A 138 29.89 20.69 -43.24
CA ALA A 138 30.45 20.07 -42.04
C ALA A 138 30.41 21.01 -40.83
N LEU A 139 30.88 22.25 -41.03
CA LEU A 139 30.87 23.28 -39.98
C LEU A 139 29.44 23.62 -39.56
N GLY A 140 28.51 23.69 -40.51
CA GLY A 140 27.10 23.93 -40.27
C GLY A 140 26.43 22.85 -39.41
N VAL A 141 26.66 21.57 -39.72
CA VAL A 141 26.12 20.44 -38.93
C VAL A 141 26.69 20.44 -37.53
N LEU A 142 28.00 20.66 -37.37
CA LEU A 142 28.64 20.74 -36.06
C LEU A 142 28.09 21.91 -35.24
N ALA A 143 27.94 23.08 -35.85
CA ALA A 143 27.37 24.25 -35.19
C ALA A 143 25.91 24.00 -34.79
N PHE A 144 25.11 23.38 -35.67
CA PHE A 144 23.71 23.07 -35.42
C PHE A 144 23.57 22.09 -34.25
N ASN A 145 24.30 20.97 -34.27
CA ASN A 145 24.23 19.97 -33.21
C ASN A 145 24.68 20.56 -31.86
N THR A 146 25.79 21.31 -31.85
CA THR A 146 26.29 21.97 -30.64
C THR A 146 25.24 22.92 -30.05
N LEU A 147 24.64 23.74 -30.90
CA LEU A 147 23.66 24.74 -30.49
C LEU A 147 22.32 24.09 -30.08
N TYR A 148 21.88 23.06 -30.79
CA TYR A 148 20.70 22.26 -30.43
C TYR A 148 20.86 21.65 -29.04
N LEU A 149 21.99 20.98 -28.77
CA LEU A 149 22.27 20.41 -27.45
C LEU A 149 22.29 21.49 -26.38
N ALA A 150 22.96 22.62 -26.63
CA ALA A 150 23.00 23.72 -25.67
C ALA A 150 21.59 24.26 -25.35
N VAL A 151 20.74 24.47 -26.36
CA VAL A 151 19.37 24.96 -26.17
C VAL A 151 18.52 23.94 -25.43
N VAL A 152 18.57 22.67 -25.84
CA VAL A 152 17.79 21.59 -25.25
C VAL A 152 18.16 21.37 -23.79
N PHE A 153 19.45 21.23 -23.45
CA PHE A 153 19.87 21.05 -22.06
C PHE A 153 19.51 22.26 -21.18
N ARG A 154 19.55 23.47 -21.75
CA ARG A 154 19.10 24.69 -21.03
C ARG A 154 17.58 24.78 -20.90
N ALA A 155 16.80 24.13 -21.76
CA ALA A 155 15.35 24.11 -21.68
C ALA A 155 14.82 23.25 -20.51
N PHE A 156 15.62 22.28 -20.05
CA PHE A 156 15.29 21.42 -18.90
C PHE A 156 15.66 22.04 -17.54
N ASP A 157 16.38 23.16 -17.52
CA ASP A 157 16.70 23.91 -16.32
C ASP A 157 15.85 25.19 -16.30
N ASP A 158 14.87 25.26 -15.39
CA ASP A 158 13.91 26.37 -15.31
C ASP A 158 14.60 27.74 -15.15
N ALA A 159 15.71 27.81 -14.40
CA ALA A 159 16.44 29.06 -14.18
C ALA A 159 17.19 29.52 -15.44
N ARG A 160 17.65 28.57 -16.28
CA ARG A 160 18.40 28.88 -17.50
C ARG A 160 17.49 29.05 -18.71
N ARG A 161 16.30 28.46 -18.72
CA ARG A 161 15.35 28.51 -19.84
C ARG A 161 14.96 29.94 -20.21
N ASP A 162 14.59 30.74 -19.21
CA ASP A 162 14.04 32.08 -19.44
C ASP A 162 15.13 33.15 -19.66
N SER A 163 16.40 32.76 -19.64
CA SER A 163 17.51 33.67 -19.86
C SER A 163 17.57 34.19 -21.30
N ALA A 164 18.00 35.45 -21.46
CA ALA A 164 18.20 36.06 -22.78
C ALA A 164 19.16 35.25 -23.65
N LEU A 165 20.14 34.58 -23.04
CA LEU A 165 21.11 33.73 -23.75
C LEU A 165 20.45 32.50 -24.37
N THR A 166 19.47 31.87 -23.72
CA THR A 166 18.75 30.72 -24.29
C THR A 166 17.87 31.15 -25.46
N ARG A 167 17.22 32.31 -25.36
CA ARG A 167 16.45 32.90 -26.48
C ARG A 167 17.35 33.29 -27.65
N GLY A 168 18.50 33.92 -27.37
CA GLY A 168 19.51 34.24 -28.38
C GLY A 168 20.05 33.00 -29.07
N ALA A 169 20.35 31.94 -28.30
CA ALA A 169 20.78 30.65 -28.84
C ALA A 169 19.69 29.99 -29.72
N LEU A 170 18.41 30.09 -29.34
CA LEU A 170 17.28 29.61 -30.14
C LEU A 170 17.14 30.39 -31.46
N VAL A 171 17.30 31.70 -31.43
CA VAL A 171 17.28 32.55 -32.64
C VAL A 171 18.47 32.21 -33.56
N ALA A 172 19.66 32.03 -33.00
CA ALA A 172 20.83 31.59 -33.75
C ALA A 172 20.62 30.19 -34.36
N LEU A 173 19.96 29.28 -33.62
CA LEU A 173 19.63 27.94 -34.10
C LEU A 173 18.67 28.02 -35.28
N ALA A 174 17.62 28.85 -35.15
CA ALA A 174 16.69 29.10 -36.24
C ALA A 174 17.39 29.67 -37.47
N ALA A 175 18.20 30.72 -37.32
CA ALA A 175 18.94 31.33 -38.42
C ALA A 175 19.85 30.31 -39.13
N LEU A 176 20.54 29.46 -38.37
CA LEU A 176 21.37 28.39 -38.92
C LEU A 176 20.54 27.33 -39.64
N THR A 177 19.40 26.90 -39.10
CA THR A 177 18.48 25.96 -39.77
C THR A 177 17.97 26.52 -41.09
N PHE A 178 17.56 27.80 -41.12
CA PHE A 178 17.11 28.46 -42.34
C PHE A 178 18.25 28.56 -43.36
N GLY A 179 19.46 28.93 -42.94
CA GLY A 179 20.63 29.00 -43.82
C GLY A 179 21.01 27.64 -44.42
N LEU A 180 21.00 26.59 -43.61
CA LEU A 180 21.31 25.23 -44.07
C LEU A 180 20.21 24.66 -44.98
N GLY A 181 18.93 24.81 -44.59
CA GLY A 181 17.80 24.34 -45.39
C GLY A 181 17.70 25.07 -46.73
N ALA A 182 17.86 26.40 -46.72
CA ALA A 182 17.84 27.22 -47.93
C ALA A 182 19.14 27.13 -48.75
N GLY A 183 20.24 26.62 -48.20
CA GLY A 183 21.51 26.44 -48.91
C GLY A 183 21.64 25.07 -49.57
N TYR A 184 21.26 24.01 -48.87
CA TYR A 184 21.49 22.63 -49.31
C TYR A 184 20.22 21.91 -49.77
N GLY A 185 19.05 22.15 -49.15
CA GLY A 185 17.83 21.40 -49.45
C GLY A 185 17.92 19.91 -49.10
N GLY A 186 17.03 19.09 -49.63
CA GLY A 186 16.97 17.64 -49.44
C GLY A 186 16.91 17.24 -47.97
N ASP A 187 17.79 16.32 -47.56
CA ASP A 187 17.87 15.82 -46.19
C ASP A 187 18.19 16.90 -45.14
N TRP A 188 18.74 18.05 -45.56
CA TRP A 188 19.00 19.17 -44.66
C TRP A 188 17.71 19.84 -44.17
N LEU A 189 16.58 19.62 -44.84
CA LEU A 189 15.27 20.07 -44.37
C LEU A 189 14.81 19.34 -43.10
N LEU A 190 15.40 18.18 -42.75
CA LEU A 190 15.10 17.46 -41.50
C LEU A 190 15.60 18.20 -40.25
N PHE A 191 16.40 19.26 -40.39
CA PHE A 191 16.75 20.14 -39.28
C PHE A 191 15.57 21.02 -38.81
N PHE A 192 14.53 21.21 -39.63
CA PHE A 192 13.33 21.97 -39.22
C PHE A 192 12.51 21.25 -38.14
N PRO A 193 12.21 19.94 -38.23
CA PRO A 193 11.66 19.17 -37.12
C PRO A 193 12.49 19.24 -35.83
N LEU A 194 13.83 19.23 -35.92
CA LEU A 194 14.72 19.36 -34.77
C LEU A 194 14.64 20.75 -34.14
N LEU A 195 14.58 21.80 -34.96
CA LEU A 195 14.28 23.16 -34.48
C LEU A 195 12.91 23.21 -33.80
N GLY A 196 11.91 22.50 -34.33
CA GLY A 196 10.60 22.36 -33.71
C GLY A 196 10.66 21.76 -32.31
N LEU A 197 11.43 20.69 -32.09
CA LEU A 197 11.68 20.13 -30.75
C LEU A 197 12.26 21.17 -29.79
N ALA A 198 13.27 21.93 -30.23
CA ALA A 198 13.90 22.97 -29.41
C ALA A 198 12.91 24.12 -29.08
N VAL A 199 12.12 24.56 -30.05
CA VAL A 199 11.07 25.57 -29.89
C VAL A 199 10.01 25.09 -28.89
N GLY A 200 9.53 23.85 -29.01
CA GLY A 200 8.55 23.25 -28.11
C GLY A 200 9.06 23.04 -26.69
N ALA A 201 10.37 22.85 -26.50
CA ALA A 201 10.98 22.71 -25.18
C ALA A 201 11.16 24.06 -24.46
N VAL A 202 11.51 25.12 -25.21
CA VAL A 202 11.82 26.44 -24.65
C VAL A 202 10.56 27.29 -24.47
N LEU A 203 9.70 27.37 -25.48
CA LEU A 203 8.55 28.28 -25.53
C LEU A 203 7.31 27.65 -24.91
N ARG A 204 6.52 28.44 -24.18
CA ARG A 204 5.28 28.00 -23.52
C ARG A 204 4.12 28.97 -23.80
N GLY A 205 2.89 28.47 -23.69
CA GLY A 205 1.67 29.28 -23.73
C GLY A 205 1.42 29.98 -25.07
N ARG A 206 0.96 31.24 -25.04
CA ARG A 206 0.60 32.01 -26.23
C ARG A 206 1.80 32.27 -27.16
N LEU A 207 2.99 32.42 -26.59
CA LEU A 207 4.21 32.67 -27.36
C LEU A 207 4.59 31.46 -28.23
N LEU A 208 4.30 30.24 -27.78
CA LEU A 208 4.50 29.03 -28.59
C LEU A 208 3.70 29.10 -29.89
N ILE A 209 2.41 29.45 -29.82
CA ILE A 209 1.55 29.54 -31.02
C ILE A 209 2.04 30.67 -31.94
N LEU A 210 2.39 31.82 -31.36
CA LEU A 210 2.89 32.98 -32.11
C LEU A 210 4.20 32.70 -32.85
N VAL A 211 5.03 31.75 -32.38
CA VAL A 211 6.32 31.40 -33.01
C VAL A 211 6.19 30.18 -33.92
N VAL A 212 5.47 29.13 -33.51
CA VAL A 212 5.36 27.88 -34.28
C VAL A 212 4.63 28.08 -35.60
N VAL A 213 3.56 28.89 -35.63
CA VAL A 213 2.81 29.15 -36.87
C VAL A 213 3.68 29.80 -37.95
N PRO A 214 4.34 30.96 -37.72
CA PRO A 214 5.23 31.54 -38.73
C PRO A 214 6.44 30.65 -39.03
N LEU A 215 6.95 29.91 -38.04
CA LEU A 215 8.03 28.95 -38.25
C LEU A 215 7.62 27.86 -39.25
N CYS A 216 6.45 27.26 -39.09
CA CYS A 216 5.93 26.24 -40.00
C CYS A 216 5.72 26.80 -41.42
N VAL A 217 5.17 28.02 -41.53
CA VAL A 217 4.98 28.68 -42.83
C VAL A 217 6.32 28.94 -43.52
N ALA A 218 7.29 29.48 -42.78
CA ALA A 218 8.62 29.76 -43.32
C ALA A 218 9.39 28.48 -43.69
N ALA A 219 9.32 27.44 -42.86
CA ALA A 219 9.90 26.13 -43.15
C ALA A 219 9.27 25.51 -44.41
N GLY A 220 7.94 25.61 -44.54
CA GLY A 220 7.21 25.19 -45.73
C GLY A 220 7.63 25.95 -46.98
N ALA A 221 7.76 27.28 -46.90
CA ALA A 221 8.20 28.10 -48.03
C ALA A 221 9.61 27.71 -48.52
N VAL A 222 10.56 27.48 -47.60
CA VAL A 222 11.90 27.00 -47.94
C VAL A 222 11.85 25.62 -48.59
N ALA A 223 11.05 24.70 -48.04
CA ALA A 223 10.92 23.35 -48.57
C ALA A 223 10.24 23.31 -49.94
N VAL A 224 9.23 24.15 -50.19
CA VAL A 224 8.60 24.30 -51.52
C VAL A 224 9.60 24.83 -52.53
N TRP A 225 10.40 25.83 -52.15
CA TRP A 225 11.41 26.43 -53.02
C TRP A 225 12.52 25.45 -53.42
N ARG A 226 12.87 24.49 -52.55
CA ARG A 226 13.92 23.50 -52.80
C ARG A 226 13.45 22.20 -53.43
N ASP A 227 12.47 21.52 -52.84
CA ASP A 227 12.14 20.13 -53.18
C ASP A 227 10.64 19.86 -53.39
N GLY A 228 9.78 20.88 -53.28
CA GLY A 228 8.35 20.82 -53.60
C GLY A 228 7.53 19.84 -52.75
N TRP A 229 7.59 18.55 -53.10
CA TRP A 229 6.83 17.46 -52.47
C TRP A 229 7.20 17.21 -51.01
N VAL A 230 8.44 17.48 -50.62
CA VAL A 230 8.94 17.29 -49.24
C VAL A 230 8.37 18.34 -48.27
N ALA A 231 7.81 19.43 -48.78
CA ALA A 231 7.32 20.55 -47.97
C ALA A 231 6.22 20.14 -46.98
N ILE A 232 5.30 19.26 -47.39
CA ILE A 232 4.22 18.79 -46.51
C ILE A 232 4.80 18.05 -45.30
N SER A 233 5.76 17.14 -45.54
CA SER A 233 6.43 16.37 -44.49
C SER A 233 7.24 17.28 -43.55
N VAL A 234 7.90 18.32 -44.07
CA VAL A 234 8.67 19.28 -43.26
C VAL A 234 7.76 20.12 -42.39
N VAL A 235 6.66 20.66 -42.94
CA VAL A 235 5.68 21.44 -42.17
C VAL A 235 5.05 20.58 -41.09
N TYR A 236 4.59 19.38 -41.46
CA TYR A 236 3.96 18.45 -40.52
C TYR A 236 4.92 17.99 -39.43
N GLY A 237 6.15 17.61 -39.79
CA GLY A 237 7.19 17.20 -38.83
C GLY A 237 7.57 18.33 -37.87
N THR A 238 7.73 19.56 -38.37
CA THR A 238 8.05 20.73 -37.55
C THR A 238 6.92 21.08 -36.58
N PHE A 239 5.68 21.05 -37.06
CA PHE A 239 4.51 21.29 -36.23
C PHE A 239 4.36 20.21 -35.15
N LEU A 240 4.40 18.94 -35.54
CA LEU A 240 4.21 17.81 -34.63
C LEU A 240 5.30 17.77 -33.57
N SER A 241 6.57 17.91 -33.96
CA SER A 241 7.70 17.98 -33.02
C SER A 241 7.55 19.10 -31.99
N SER A 242 7.12 20.28 -32.43
CA SER A 242 6.91 21.44 -31.55
C SER A 242 5.77 21.19 -30.55
N MET A 243 4.63 20.68 -31.04
CA MET A 243 3.44 20.45 -30.22
C MET A 243 3.60 19.30 -29.24
N VAL A 244 4.13 18.17 -29.70
CA VAL A 244 4.35 16.99 -28.85
C VAL A 244 5.32 17.32 -27.73
N THR A 245 6.43 18.01 -28.05
CA THR A 245 7.39 18.42 -27.02
C THR A 245 6.74 19.34 -25.99
N ALA A 246 6.05 20.40 -26.44
CA ALA A 246 5.38 21.32 -25.53
C ALA A 246 4.32 20.62 -24.65
N ALA A 247 3.57 19.68 -25.22
CA ALA A 247 2.56 18.90 -24.48
C ALA A 247 3.20 18.00 -23.41
N VAL A 248 4.28 17.28 -23.75
CA VAL A 248 5.01 16.41 -22.82
C VAL A 248 5.59 17.21 -21.66
N PHE A 249 6.20 18.37 -21.93
CA PHE A 249 6.73 19.24 -20.87
C PHE A 249 5.63 19.79 -19.96
N LYS A 250 4.50 20.25 -20.54
CA LYS A 250 3.36 20.74 -19.77
C LYS A 250 2.78 19.64 -18.87
N LEU A 251 2.67 18.42 -19.39
CA LEU A 251 2.20 17.27 -18.63
C LEU A 251 3.15 16.92 -17.49
N SER A 252 4.45 16.87 -17.76
CA SER A 252 5.47 16.59 -16.73
C SER A 252 5.44 17.61 -15.59
N GLN A 253 5.31 18.90 -15.93
CA GLN A 253 5.17 19.97 -14.93
C GLN A 253 3.90 19.79 -14.09
N THR A 254 2.76 19.56 -14.75
CA THR A 254 1.47 19.37 -14.07
C THR A 254 1.49 18.16 -13.14
N VAL A 255 2.12 17.06 -13.55
CA VAL A 255 2.30 15.85 -12.71
C VAL A 255 3.21 16.16 -11.51
N GLY A 256 4.26 16.95 -11.70
CA GLY A 256 5.13 17.41 -10.61
C GLY A 256 4.37 18.25 -9.58
N GLU A 257 3.62 19.25 -10.04
CA GLU A 257 2.77 20.10 -9.20
C GLU A 257 1.72 19.28 -8.44
N LEU A 258 1.08 18.31 -9.11
CA LEU A 258 0.11 17.42 -8.47
C LEU A 258 0.75 16.54 -7.39
N ARG A 259 1.96 16.04 -7.61
CA ARG A 259 2.70 15.25 -6.61
C ARG A 259 3.04 16.10 -5.39
N ALA A 260 3.57 17.30 -5.60
CA ALA A 260 3.87 18.23 -4.52
C ALA A 260 2.61 18.60 -3.71
N ALA A 261 1.49 18.88 -4.39
CA ALA A 261 0.22 19.17 -3.72
C ALA A 261 -0.30 17.97 -2.90
N ARG A 262 -0.17 16.74 -3.42
CA ARG A 262 -0.53 15.52 -2.67
C ARG A 262 0.32 15.32 -1.43
N GLU A 263 1.61 15.57 -1.52
CA GLU A 263 2.51 15.50 -0.35
C GLU A 263 2.12 16.53 0.71
N GLU A 264 1.77 17.75 0.29
CA GLU A 264 1.33 18.80 1.21
C GLU A 264 -0.02 18.47 1.88
N LEU A 265 -0.98 17.93 1.12
CA LEU A 265 -2.25 17.45 1.67
C LEU A 265 -2.04 16.30 2.66
N ALA A 266 -1.14 15.37 2.37
CA ALA A 266 -0.83 14.26 3.27
C ALA A 266 -0.22 14.76 4.59
N ARG A 267 0.71 15.73 4.53
CA ARG A 267 1.29 16.38 5.72
C ARG A 267 0.21 17.10 6.53
N SER A 268 -0.60 17.91 5.87
CA SER A 268 -1.72 18.63 6.50
C SER A 268 -2.71 17.68 7.18
N ALA A 269 -3.05 16.55 6.54
CA ALA A 269 -3.94 15.55 7.12
C ALA A 269 -3.35 14.92 8.39
N VAL A 270 -2.05 14.60 8.41
CA VAL A 270 -1.37 14.06 9.60
C VAL A 270 -1.36 15.08 10.75
N GLU A 271 -1.12 16.36 10.45
CA GLU A 271 -1.14 17.42 11.46
C GLU A 271 -2.54 17.66 12.02
N GLN A 272 -3.56 17.69 11.16
CA GLN A 272 -4.96 17.80 11.58
C GLN A 272 -5.35 16.62 12.48
N GLU A 273 -4.93 15.40 12.12
CA GLU A 273 -5.15 14.21 12.93
C GLU A 273 -4.48 14.33 14.30
N ARG A 274 -3.23 14.80 14.35
CA ARG A 274 -2.50 15.02 15.60
C ARG A 274 -3.18 16.07 16.48
N LEU A 275 -3.69 17.16 15.90
CA LEU A 275 -4.42 18.19 16.64
C LEU A 275 -5.75 17.67 17.18
N ARG A 276 -6.49 16.90 16.38
CA ARG A 276 -7.71 16.22 16.84
C ARG A 276 -7.41 15.28 18.00
N PHE A 277 -6.42 14.40 17.83
CA PHE A 277 -5.99 13.46 18.86
C PHE A 277 -5.58 14.17 20.16
N SER A 278 -4.83 15.27 20.06
CA SER A 278 -4.47 16.06 21.23
C SER A 278 -5.67 16.69 21.94
N ARG A 279 -6.70 17.13 21.20
CA ARG A 279 -7.93 17.68 21.77
C ARG A 279 -8.73 16.60 22.48
N ASP A 280 -8.95 15.46 21.82
CA ASP A 280 -9.71 14.35 22.39
C ASP A 280 -9.05 13.82 23.67
N LEU A 281 -7.71 13.72 23.68
CA LEU A 281 -6.97 13.38 24.90
C LEU A 281 -7.11 14.45 25.99
N HIS A 282 -7.04 15.72 25.63
CA HIS A 282 -7.17 16.81 26.60
C HIS A 282 -8.57 16.86 27.22
N ASP A 283 -9.62 16.66 26.43
CA ASP A 283 -11.01 16.66 26.90
C ASP A 283 -11.27 15.48 27.87
N LEU A 284 -10.77 14.29 27.52
CA LEU A 284 -10.87 13.10 28.37
C LEU A 284 -10.12 13.26 29.70
N LEU A 285 -8.88 13.76 29.63
CA LEU A 285 -8.06 14.05 30.80
C LEU A 285 -8.69 15.14 31.67
N GLY A 286 -9.14 16.24 31.06
CA GLY A 286 -9.72 17.39 31.75
C GLY A 286 -10.98 17.02 32.51
N HIS A 287 -11.87 16.24 31.89
CA HIS A 287 -13.09 15.80 32.54
C HIS A 287 -12.81 14.88 33.74
N THR A 288 -11.97 13.86 33.55
CA THR A 288 -11.63 12.90 34.61
C THR A 288 -10.96 13.59 35.80
N LEU A 289 -9.95 14.43 35.53
CA LEU A 289 -9.25 15.14 36.60
C LEU A 289 -10.20 16.07 37.37
N SER A 290 -11.14 16.72 36.70
CA SER A 290 -12.17 17.55 37.36
C SER A 290 -13.05 16.73 38.30
N VAL A 291 -13.51 15.54 37.88
CA VAL A 291 -14.31 14.64 38.72
C VAL A 291 -13.51 14.15 39.94
N ILE A 292 -12.24 13.80 39.74
CA ILE A 292 -11.34 13.38 40.82
C ILE A 292 -11.19 14.50 41.86
N VAL A 293 -10.96 15.75 41.42
CA VAL A 293 -10.82 16.91 42.32
C VAL A 293 -12.10 17.13 43.14
N VAL A 294 -13.28 17.09 42.49
CA VAL A 294 -14.57 17.27 43.18
C VAL A 294 -14.84 16.16 44.20
N LYS A 295 -14.58 14.89 43.85
CA LYS A 295 -14.75 13.76 44.78
C LYS A 295 -13.75 13.82 45.93
N ALA A 296 -12.51 14.23 45.67
CA ALA A 296 -11.49 14.40 46.72
C ALA A 296 -11.89 15.50 47.71
N GLU A 297 -12.48 16.60 47.22
CA GLU A 297 -12.99 17.65 48.08
C GLU A 297 -14.18 17.16 48.93
N ALA A 298 -15.09 16.37 48.37
CA ALA A 298 -16.19 15.75 49.10
C ALA A 298 -15.69 14.78 50.18
N ALA A 299 -14.71 13.92 49.86
CA ALA A 299 -14.09 13.01 50.83
C ALA A 299 -13.48 13.77 52.01
N ARG A 300 -12.74 14.86 51.74
CA ARG A 300 -12.16 15.73 52.78
C ARG A 300 -13.25 16.32 53.69
N ARG A 301 -14.35 16.83 53.13
CA ARG A 301 -15.46 17.41 53.91
C ARG A 301 -16.24 16.38 54.73
N LEU A 302 -16.27 15.12 54.29
CA LEU A 302 -16.98 14.03 54.96
C LEU A 302 -16.14 13.35 56.05
N THR A 303 -14.81 13.44 56.02
CA THR A 303 -13.92 12.70 56.93
C THR A 303 -14.21 12.94 58.40
N GLU A 304 -14.58 14.18 58.78
CA GLU A 304 -14.92 14.54 60.16
C GLU A 304 -16.36 14.20 60.57
N ARG A 305 -17.27 13.97 59.60
CA ARG A 305 -18.71 13.82 59.82
C ARG A 305 -19.20 12.38 59.62
N ASP A 306 -18.71 11.72 58.58
CA ASP A 306 -19.03 10.35 58.20
C ASP A 306 -17.82 9.71 57.50
N LEU A 307 -17.03 9.00 58.31
CA LEU A 307 -15.84 8.29 57.84
C LEU A 307 -16.18 7.20 56.81
N ARG A 308 -17.34 6.54 56.91
CA ARG A 308 -17.75 5.52 55.93
C ARG A 308 -18.03 6.16 54.58
N ALA A 309 -18.78 7.26 54.55
CA ALA A 309 -19.05 7.99 53.30
C ALA A 309 -17.77 8.58 52.68
N ALA A 310 -16.83 9.06 53.50
CA ALA A 310 -15.52 9.51 53.04
C ALA A 310 -14.71 8.38 52.37
N LEU A 311 -14.67 7.19 52.98
CA LEU A 311 -14.01 6.02 52.42
C LEU A 311 -14.63 5.60 51.08
N THR A 312 -15.97 5.66 50.94
CA THR A 312 -16.64 5.40 49.65
C THR A 312 -16.19 6.37 48.55
N GLN A 313 -16.06 7.67 48.84
CA GLN A 313 -15.56 8.63 47.86
C GLN A 313 -14.11 8.36 47.46
N ILE A 314 -13.27 7.90 48.39
CA ILE A 314 -11.88 7.52 48.09
C ILE A 314 -11.83 6.29 47.17
N THR A 315 -12.66 5.27 47.42
CA THR A 315 -12.77 4.10 46.54
C THR A 315 -13.25 4.48 45.14
N ASP A 316 -14.22 5.40 45.04
CA ASP A 316 -14.68 5.93 43.75
C ASP A 316 -13.58 6.68 42.99
N ILE A 317 -12.75 7.47 43.68
CA ILE A 317 -11.60 8.16 43.06
C ILE A 317 -10.61 7.14 42.50
N GLU A 318 -10.31 6.05 43.23
CA GLU A 318 -9.43 5.00 42.74
C GLU A 318 -10.02 4.33 41.49
N ALA A 319 -11.33 4.03 41.50
CA ALA A 319 -12.02 3.44 40.36
C ALA A 319 -11.98 4.35 39.13
N VAL A 320 -12.30 5.64 39.29
CA VAL A 320 -12.25 6.64 38.21
C VAL A 320 -10.83 6.79 37.66
N GLY A 321 -9.81 6.84 38.52
CA GLY A 321 -8.41 6.93 38.09
C GLY A 321 -7.94 5.70 37.31
N ARG A 322 -8.31 4.49 37.74
CA ARG A 322 -8.01 3.23 37.02
C ARG A 322 -8.73 3.16 35.67
N GLN A 323 -9.97 3.63 35.61
CA GLN A 323 -10.76 3.67 34.38
C GLN A 323 -10.13 4.63 33.36
N ALA A 324 -9.79 5.86 33.76
CA ALA A 324 -9.16 6.83 32.86
C ALA A 324 -7.77 6.38 32.35
N LEU A 325 -6.98 5.71 33.19
CA LEU A 325 -5.71 5.10 32.74
C LEU A 325 -5.93 4.03 31.66
N THR A 326 -7.06 3.30 31.73
CA THR A 326 -7.43 2.31 30.71
C THR A 326 -7.83 3.02 29.42
N GLU A 327 -8.69 4.04 29.50
CA GLU A 327 -9.15 4.81 28.34
C GLU A 327 -8.00 5.54 27.61
N ILE A 328 -7.05 6.12 28.35
CA ILE A 328 -5.84 6.73 27.76
C ILE A 328 -4.97 5.67 27.08
N ARG A 329 -4.80 4.49 27.68
CA ARG A 329 -4.05 3.39 27.05
C ARG A 329 -4.73 2.95 25.76
N GLU A 330 -6.05 2.84 25.73
CA GLU A 330 -6.82 2.49 24.54
C GLU A 330 -6.70 3.58 23.44
N ALA A 331 -6.72 4.86 23.83
CA ALA A 331 -6.53 5.98 22.90
C ALA A 331 -5.10 6.08 22.33
N VAL A 332 -4.06 5.97 23.17
CA VAL A 332 -2.64 6.11 22.78
C VAL A 332 -2.11 4.88 22.04
N THR A 333 -2.59 3.68 22.39
CA THR A 333 -2.32 2.50 21.55
C THR A 333 -3.10 2.52 20.25
N GLY A 334 -3.84 3.61 20.00
CA GLY A 334 -4.44 3.96 18.73
C GLY A 334 -5.35 2.85 18.30
N TYR A 335 -6.37 2.53 19.11
CA TYR A 335 -7.40 1.59 18.69
C TYR A 335 -6.75 0.37 18.05
N ARG A 336 -5.66 -0.17 18.67
CA ARG A 336 -4.82 -1.22 18.07
C ARG A 336 -5.79 -2.15 17.40
N GLU A 337 -5.86 -2.15 16.06
CA GLU A 337 -6.64 -3.11 15.30
C GLU A 337 -6.14 -4.41 15.88
N GLY A 338 -6.95 -4.96 16.78
CA GLY A 338 -6.52 -6.03 17.63
C GLY A 338 -6.48 -7.15 16.66
N SER A 339 -5.30 -7.40 16.06
CA SER A 339 -5.14 -8.56 15.21
C SER A 339 -5.74 -9.68 16.02
N LEU A 340 -6.63 -10.45 15.41
CA LEU A 340 -7.42 -11.43 16.13
C LEU A 340 -6.50 -12.32 17.00
N THR A 341 -5.27 -12.54 16.54
CA THR A 341 -4.16 -13.17 17.26
C THR A 341 -3.81 -12.50 18.61
N ALA A 342 -3.68 -11.18 18.66
CA ALA A 342 -3.38 -10.43 19.87
C ALA A 342 -4.54 -10.45 20.88
N GLU A 343 -5.79 -10.40 20.41
CA GLU A 343 -6.97 -10.55 21.28
C GLU A 343 -7.12 -11.97 21.81
N LEU A 344 -6.84 -12.99 21.00
CA LEU A 344 -6.84 -14.39 21.44
C LEU A 344 -5.73 -14.69 22.46
N ALA A 345 -4.57 -14.06 22.33
CA ALA A 345 -3.51 -14.15 23.34
C ALA A 345 -3.97 -13.55 24.67
N ARG A 346 -4.56 -12.34 24.64
CA ARG A 346 -5.14 -11.69 25.83
C ARG A 346 -6.25 -12.52 26.47
N ALA A 347 -7.12 -13.10 25.65
CA ALA A 347 -8.19 -14.00 26.09
C ALA A 347 -7.63 -15.20 26.86
N ARG A 348 -6.58 -15.84 26.33
CA ARG A 348 -5.92 -16.98 26.97
C ARG A 348 -5.39 -16.62 28.35
N ASP A 349 -4.67 -15.50 28.46
CA ASP A 349 -4.08 -15.06 29.71
C ASP A 349 -5.16 -14.71 30.75
N THR A 350 -6.24 -14.06 30.30
CA THR A 350 -7.39 -13.70 31.14
C THR A 350 -8.11 -14.93 31.70
N LEU A 351 -8.38 -15.92 30.85
CA LEU A 351 -9.01 -17.18 31.26
C LEU A 351 -8.13 -17.98 32.23
N THR A 352 -6.82 -18.07 31.93
CA THR A 352 -5.85 -18.77 32.79
C THR A 352 -5.77 -18.13 34.17
N THR A 353 -5.75 -16.79 34.23
CA THR A 353 -5.72 -16.03 35.49
C THR A 353 -7.01 -16.25 36.30
N ALA A 354 -8.14 -16.46 35.63
CA ALA A 354 -9.41 -16.80 36.25
C ALA A 354 -9.52 -18.29 36.65
N GLY A 355 -8.47 -19.10 36.45
CA GLY A 355 -8.49 -20.54 36.74
C GLY A 355 -9.27 -21.38 35.73
N ILE A 356 -9.57 -20.84 34.55
CA ILE A 356 -10.31 -21.48 33.46
C ILE A 356 -9.30 -21.96 32.42
N ASP A 357 -9.29 -23.26 32.11
CA ASP A 357 -8.37 -23.84 31.13
C ASP A 357 -8.77 -23.43 29.69
N PRO A 358 -7.93 -22.65 28.96
CA PRO A 358 -8.29 -22.13 27.65
C PRO A 358 -7.78 -23.01 26.49
N LEU A 359 -8.66 -23.30 25.53
CA LEU A 359 -8.31 -23.99 24.29
C LEU A 359 -8.61 -23.12 23.07
N VAL A 360 -7.58 -22.70 22.33
CA VAL A 360 -7.75 -21.84 21.14
C VAL A 360 -7.43 -22.61 19.86
N ARG A 361 -8.35 -22.58 18.88
CA ARG A 361 -8.19 -23.20 17.56
C ARG A 361 -8.45 -22.17 16.46
N LEU A 362 -7.49 -21.96 15.56
CA LEU A 362 -7.68 -21.17 14.34
C LEU A 362 -7.48 -22.06 13.11
N SER A 363 -8.35 -21.94 12.12
CA SER A 363 -8.25 -22.65 10.84
C SER A 363 -8.90 -21.82 9.73
N GLY A 364 -8.21 -21.66 8.59
CA GLY A 364 -8.72 -20.90 7.44
C GLY A 364 -7.71 -19.89 6.87
N PRO A 365 -8.06 -19.22 5.75
CA PRO A 365 -7.22 -18.19 5.14
C PRO A 365 -7.14 -16.93 6.03
N LEU A 366 -6.17 -16.05 5.73
CA LEU A 366 -6.07 -14.74 6.38
C LEU A 366 -7.38 -13.97 6.20
N LEU A 367 -7.84 -13.35 7.30
CA LEU A 367 -9.05 -12.55 7.32
C LEU A 367 -8.78 -11.14 6.78
N GLU A 368 -9.80 -10.50 6.23
CA GLU A 368 -9.74 -9.07 5.92
C GLU A 368 -9.61 -8.26 7.24
N PRO A 369 -8.83 -7.17 7.30
CA PRO A 369 -8.56 -6.42 8.54
C PRO A 369 -9.81 -5.98 9.32
N LYS A 370 -10.90 -5.66 8.62
CA LYS A 370 -12.19 -5.33 9.23
C LYS A 370 -12.83 -6.52 9.96
N ALA A 371 -12.71 -7.73 9.40
CA ALA A 371 -13.23 -8.94 10.00
C ALA A 371 -12.39 -9.36 11.22
N GLU A 372 -11.06 -9.19 11.17
CA GLU A 372 -10.19 -9.43 12.34
C GLU A 372 -10.56 -8.55 13.52
N THR A 373 -10.79 -7.25 13.27
CA THR A 373 -11.15 -6.29 14.30
C THR A 373 -12.51 -6.61 14.95
N LEU A 374 -13.52 -6.93 14.13
CA LEU A 374 -14.84 -7.34 14.61
C LEU A 374 -14.77 -8.63 15.45
N LEU A 375 -14.06 -9.64 14.97
CA LEU A 375 -13.90 -10.91 15.70
C LEU A 375 -13.09 -10.74 16.99
N GLY A 376 -12.08 -9.87 16.99
CA GLY A 376 -11.32 -9.51 18.19
C GLY A 376 -12.22 -8.94 19.29
N TRP A 377 -13.16 -8.06 18.93
CA TRP A 377 -14.15 -7.51 19.86
C TRP A 377 -15.09 -8.58 20.42
N VAL A 378 -15.61 -9.47 19.55
CA VAL A 378 -16.47 -10.59 19.96
C VAL A 378 -15.76 -11.51 20.94
N VAL A 379 -14.47 -11.83 20.71
CA VAL A 379 -13.67 -12.65 21.61
C VAL A 379 -13.51 -11.98 22.97
N ARG A 380 -13.17 -10.68 23.01
CA ARG A 380 -12.98 -9.93 24.26
C ARG A 380 -14.24 -9.93 25.12
N GLU A 381 -15.39 -9.66 24.51
CA GLU A 381 -16.67 -9.63 25.21
C GLU A 381 -17.10 -11.03 25.68
N SER A 382 -16.91 -12.04 24.84
CA SER A 382 -17.25 -13.43 25.18
C SER A 382 -16.44 -13.94 26.38
N VAL A 383 -15.13 -13.65 26.42
CA VAL A 383 -14.25 -14.04 27.53
C VAL A 383 -14.62 -13.32 28.81
N THR A 384 -14.96 -12.03 28.71
CA THR A 384 -15.41 -11.25 29.87
C THR A 384 -16.69 -11.85 30.46
N ASN A 385 -17.63 -12.24 29.62
CA ASN A 385 -18.86 -12.91 30.05
C ASN A 385 -18.60 -14.28 30.68
N VAL A 386 -17.68 -15.07 30.12
CA VAL A 386 -17.27 -16.35 30.70
C VAL A 386 -16.69 -16.15 32.10
N VAL A 387 -15.74 -15.23 32.26
CA VAL A 387 -15.08 -14.99 33.55
C VAL A 387 -16.05 -14.45 34.61
N ARG A 388 -16.97 -13.56 34.22
CA ARG A 388 -17.90 -12.95 35.18
C ARG A 388 -19.08 -13.84 35.55
N HIS A 389 -19.57 -14.68 34.63
CA HIS A 389 -20.91 -15.25 34.77
C HIS A 389 -20.98 -16.77 34.57
N SER A 390 -19.95 -17.44 34.02
CA SER A 390 -20.11 -18.85 33.64
C SER A 390 -19.86 -19.87 34.75
N GLY A 391 -18.93 -19.61 35.68
CA GLY A 391 -18.43 -20.63 36.61
C GLY A 391 -17.75 -21.82 35.92
N ALA A 392 -17.35 -21.70 34.65
CA ALA A 392 -16.76 -22.78 33.87
C ALA A 392 -15.30 -23.04 34.27
N SER A 393 -14.87 -24.30 34.23
CA SER A 393 -13.46 -24.69 34.44
C SER A 393 -12.67 -24.84 33.14
N HIS A 394 -13.34 -24.82 31.99
CA HIS A 394 -12.73 -24.94 30.66
C HIS A 394 -13.46 -24.07 29.64
N CYS A 395 -12.73 -23.45 28.72
CA CYS A 395 -13.27 -22.58 27.68
C CYS A 395 -12.57 -22.80 26.32
N GLU A 396 -13.33 -23.15 25.29
CA GLU A 396 -12.83 -23.34 23.92
C GLU A 396 -13.22 -22.18 23.00
N ILE A 397 -12.24 -21.64 22.27
CA ILE A 397 -12.41 -20.59 21.26
C ILE A 397 -11.95 -21.14 19.91
N ALA A 398 -12.89 -21.35 18.98
CA ALA A 398 -12.62 -21.91 17.67
C ALA A 398 -13.03 -20.96 16.53
N LEU A 399 -12.12 -20.74 15.59
CA LEU A 399 -12.35 -19.98 14.37
C LEU A 399 -12.09 -20.86 13.13
N SER A 400 -13.07 -20.98 12.23
CA SER A 400 -13.00 -21.77 11.00
C SER A 400 -13.48 -20.97 9.78
N GLY A 401 -12.63 -20.81 8.77
CA GLY A 401 -13.00 -20.21 7.48
C GLY A 401 -13.68 -21.23 6.55
N ALA A 402 -14.86 -20.91 6.02
CA ALA A 402 -15.49 -21.70 4.98
C ALA A 402 -14.83 -21.36 3.63
N ALA A 403 -14.19 -22.33 2.98
CA ALA A 403 -13.93 -22.23 1.55
C ALA A 403 -15.27 -22.45 0.83
N ASP A 404 -15.59 -21.64 -0.18
CA ASP A 404 -16.81 -21.75 -0.99
C ASP A 404 -17.12 -23.21 -1.33
N HIS A 405 -18.26 -23.69 -0.83
CA HIS A 405 -18.77 -25.01 -1.16
C HIS A 405 -19.38 -24.97 -2.56
N ALA A 406 -18.68 -25.54 -3.55
CA ALA A 406 -19.35 -26.13 -4.70
C ALA A 406 -20.17 -27.33 -4.19
N PRO A 407 -21.48 -27.42 -4.49
CA PRO A 407 -22.32 -28.51 -4.00
C PRO A 407 -21.89 -29.85 -4.64
N PRO A 408 -21.96 -30.98 -3.91
CA PRO A 408 -21.62 -32.28 -4.46
C PRO A 408 -22.68 -32.69 -5.49
N HIS A 409 -22.25 -32.90 -6.74
CA HIS A 409 -23.07 -33.57 -7.73
C HIS A 409 -23.40 -34.97 -7.22
N GLY A 410 -24.68 -35.21 -6.93
CA GLY A 410 -25.18 -36.54 -6.65
C GLY A 410 -25.08 -37.40 -7.90
N HIS A 411 -24.23 -38.41 -7.87
CA HIS A 411 -24.40 -39.57 -8.76
C HIS A 411 -25.50 -40.44 -8.17
N GLY A 412 -26.67 -40.38 -8.81
CA GLY A 412 -27.71 -41.37 -8.67
C GLY A 412 -27.19 -42.74 -9.11
N THR A 413 -27.60 -43.75 -8.36
CA THR A 413 -27.55 -45.16 -8.70
C THR A 413 -28.20 -45.44 -10.05
N THR A 414 -27.48 -46.14 -10.91
CA THR A 414 -27.95 -47.35 -11.60
C THR A 414 -26.79 -48.31 -11.70
#